data_AF-A0AA42WRV2-F1
#
_entry.id   AF-A0AA42WRV2-F1
#
_cell.length_a   1.000
_cell.length_b   1.000
_cell.length_c   1.000
_cell.angle_alpha   90.00
_cell.angle_beta   90.00
_cell.angle_gamma   90.00
#
_symmetry.space_group_name_H-M   'P 1'
#
loop_
_entity.id
_entity.type
_entity.pdbx_description
1 polymer ?
#
loop_
_entity_poly.entity_id
_entity_poly.type
_entity_poly.pdbx_seq_one_letter_code
_entity_poly.pdbx_strand_id
1 'polypeptide(L)'
;MGSQQSRAYKLQLSDEGIHLFLQCHCRLCHLAGDFLPYGTTLFIAVDLLHQCAADDLIAELVDPKLDRLGGRKVRHVGTSNTLSRLVDEIVEAAGRSEAIHPLPQVWRLYLSALIHMQEAEDIKVIQSFREMPLKTGRSARRSPR
;
A
#
# COMPACT_ATOMS: atom_id res chain seq x y z
N MET A 1 18.97 -15.97 17.42
CA MET A 1 19.13 -15.49 16.04
C MET A 1 17.76 -15.55 15.37
N GLY A 2 17.06 -14.41 15.31
CA GLY A 2 15.70 -14.36 14.76
C GLY A 2 15.74 -14.52 13.25
N SER A 3 15.14 -15.59 12.73
CA SER A 3 14.90 -15.76 11.31
C SER A 3 14.02 -14.63 10.82
N GLN A 4 14.64 -13.59 10.26
CA GLN A 4 13.93 -12.53 9.56
C GLN A 4 13.38 -13.14 8.27
N GLN A 5 12.24 -13.84 8.37
CA GLN A 5 11.50 -14.29 7.20
C GLN A 5 11.09 -13.04 6.43
N SER A 6 11.88 -12.68 5.41
CA SER A 6 11.46 -11.74 4.38
C SER A 6 10.26 -12.36 3.70
N ARG A 7 9.06 -12.03 4.18
CA ARG A 7 7.81 -12.41 3.53
C ARG A 7 7.65 -11.48 2.32
N ALA A 8 7.05 -11.98 1.25
CA ALA A 8 6.68 -11.17 0.10
C ALA A 8 5.15 -11.13 0.03
N TYR A 9 4.56 -9.97 -0.24
CA TYR A 9 3.12 -9.89 -0.46
C TYR A 9 2.76 -10.35 -1.85
N LYS A 10 1.72 -11.17 -1.91
CA LYS A 10 1.13 -11.63 -3.16
C LYS A 10 0.13 -10.59 -3.66
N LEU A 11 0.51 -9.86 -4.70
CA LEU A 11 -0.39 -9.00 -5.46
C LEU A 11 -1.05 -9.84 -6.57
N GLN A 12 -2.38 -9.75 -6.68
CA GLN A 12 -3.15 -10.34 -7.76
C GLN A 12 -3.68 -9.22 -8.64
N LEU A 13 -3.16 -9.12 -9.85
CA LEU A 13 -3.35 -7.97 -10.73
C LEU A 13 -3.84 -8.41 -12.11
N SER A 14 -4.65 -7.57 -12.73
CA SER A 14 -4.85 -7.55 -14.19
C SER A 14 -3.70 -6.79 -14.86
N ASP A 15 -3.75 -6.65 -16.18
CA ASP A 15 -2.85 -5.75 -16.90
C ASP A 15 -3.02 -4.29 -16.47
N GLU A 16 -4.27 -3.88 -16.25
CA GLU A 16 -4.60 -2.54 -15.76
C GLU A 16 -4.07 -2.33 -14.34
N GLY A 17 -4.21 -3.33 -13.46
CA GLY A 17 -3.66 -3.30 -12.11
C GLY A 17 -2.12 -3.19 -12.08
N ILE A 18 -1.43 -3.85 -13.01
CA ILE A 18 0.03 -3.68 -13.18
C ILE A 18 0.36 -2.26 -13.62
N HIS A 19 -0.38 -1.70 -14.57
CA HIS A 19 -0.15 -0.34 -15.05
C HIS A 19 -0.36 0.70 -13.95
N LEU A 20 -1.45 0.59 -13.18
CA LEU A 20 -1.70 1.42 -12.01
C LEU A 20 -0.53 1.36 -11.02
N PHE A 21 -0.08 0.15 -10.69
CA PHE A 21 1.07 -0.02 -9.79
C PHE A 21 2.31 0.70 -10.31
N LEU A 22 2.64 0.52 -11.59
CA LEU A 22 3.81 1.16 -12.22
C LEU A 22 3.68 2.68 -12.27
N GLN A 23 2.48 3.22 -12.52
CA GLN A 23 2.23 4.66 -12.48
C GLN A 23 2.50 5.24 -11.09
N CYS A 24 1.92 4.63 -10.03
CA CYS A 24 2.16 5.04 -8.65
C CYS A 24 3.64 4.91 -8.27
N HIS A 25 4.30 3.84 -8.73
CA HIS A 25 5.72 3.62 -8.48
C HIS A 25 6.60 4.69 -9.14
N CYS A 26 6.43 4.93 -10.44
CA CYS A 26 7.19 5.93 -11.17
C CYS A 26 6.96 7.34 -10.60
N ARG A 27 5.71 7.68 -10.27
CA ARG A 27 5.37 8.94 -9.60
C ARG A 27 6.13 9.10 -8.28
N LEU A 28 6.12 8.07 -7.43
CA LEU A 28 6.85 8.11 -6.15
C LEU A 28 8.36 8.25 -6.36
N CYS A 29 8.95 7.53 -7.30
CA CYS A 29 10.37 7.65 -7.62
C CYS A 29 10.73 9.06 -8.10
N HIS A 30 9.90 9.69 -8.93
CA HIS A 30 10.10 11.09 -9.35
C HIS A 30 10.00 12.06 -8.17
N LEU A 31 9.02 11.91 -7.28
CA LEU A 31 8.85 12.75 -6.10
C LEU A 31 9.99 12.58 -5.10
N ALA A 32 10.47 11.36 -4.92
CA ALA A 32 11.59 11.04 -4.02
C ALA A 32 12.95 11.42 -4.63
N GLY A 33 13.05 11.48 -5.95
CA GLY A 33 14.31 11.65 -6.67
C GLY A 33 15.24 10.44 -6.54
N ASP A 34 14.69 9.22 -6.44
CA ASP A 34 15.46 7.99 -6.20
C ASP A 34 14.80 6.75 -6.83
N PHE A 35 15.58 5.69 -7.04
CA PHE A 35 15.11 4.38 -7.48
C PHE A 35 14.70 3.53 -6.27
N LEU A 36 13.39 3.50 -6.02
CA LEU A 36 12.85 2.82 -4.85
C LEU A 36 12.53 1.34 -5.13
N PRO A 37 12.54 0.47 -4.12
CA PRO A 37 12.01 -0.88 -4.27
C PRO A 37 10.48 -0.85 -4.33
N TYR A 38 9.87 -1.77 -5.08
CA TYR A 38 8.41 -1.87 -5.20
C TYR A 38 7.67 -2.04 -3.86
N GLY A 39 8.31 -2.67 -2.87
CA GLY A 39 7.75 -2.78 -1.51
C GLY A 39 7.57 -1.43 -0.82
N THR A 40 8.40 -0.42 -1.15
CA THR A 40 8.22 0.95 -0.65
C THR A 40 6.96 1.56 -1.23
N THR A 41 6.70 1.41 -2.53
CA THR A 41 5.45 1.90 -3.13
C THR A 41 4.23 1.29 -2.46
N LEU A 42 4.24 -0.03 -2.21
CA LEU A 42 3.13 -0.68 -1.52
C LEU A 42 2.99 -0.16 -0.08
N PHE A 43 4.10 0.05 0.64
CA PHE A 43 4.06 0.62 1.98
C PHE A 43 3.39 2.00 1.99
N ILE A 44 3.80 2.90 1.10
CA ILE A 44 3.25 4.26 1.04
C ILE A 44 1.77 4.23 0.68
N ALA A 45 1.38 3.39 -0.28
CA ALA A 45 -0.02 3.23 -0.65
C ALA A 45 -0.87 2.81 0.56
N VAL A 46 -0.44 1.78 1.30
CA VAL A 46 -1.17 1.26 2.46
C VAL A 46 -1.15 2.25 3.63
N ASP A 47 -0.03 2.94 3.85
CA ASP A 47 0.08 3.95 4.90
C ASP A 47 -0.82 5.17 4.64
N LEU A 48 -0.99 5.58 3.38
CA LEU A 48 -1.95 6.62 3.02
C LEU A 48 -3.39 6.15 3.24
N LEU A 49 -3.72 4.93 2.79
CA LEU A 49 -5.05 4.34 3.01
C LEU A 49 -5.38 4.21 4.51
N HIS A 50 -4.40 3.84 5.33
CA HIS A 50 -4.58 3.74 6.79
C HIS A 50 -4.86 5.10 7.47
N GLN A 51 -4.51 6.22 6.83
CA GLN A 51 -4.78 7.56 7.35
C GLN A 51 -6.19 8.07 7.02
N CYS A 52 -6.95 7.34 6.19
CA CYS A 52 -8.34 7.66 5.88
C CYS A 52 -9.26 7.49 7.08
N ALA A 53 -10.35 8.24 7.09
CA ALA A 53 -11.45 7.96 8.00
C ALA A 53 -12.05 6.57 7.69
N ALA A 54 -12.59 5.90 8.69
CA ALA A 54 -13.10 4.54 8.55
C ALA A 54 -14.18 4.41 7.46
N ASP A 55 -15.04 5.42 7.31
CA ASP A 55 -16.10 5.44 6.29
C ASP A 55 -15.53 5.54 4.86
N ASP A 56 -14.51 6.38 4.66
CA ASP A 56 -13.82 6.52 3.37
C ASP A 56 -13.08 5.22 3.01
N LEU A 57 -12.40 4.62 4.00
CA LEU A 57 -11.73 3.34 3.85
C LEU A 57 -12.71 2.25 3.38
N ILE A 58 -13.91 2.20 3.96
CA ILE A 58 -14.93 1.22 3.59
C ILE A 58 -15.38 1.43 2.15
N ALA A 59 -15.67 2.68 1.77
CA ALA A 59 -16.12 3.02 0.42
C ALA A 59 -15.10 2.59 -0.65
N GLU A 60 -13.80 2.78 -0.39
CA GLU A 60 -12.77 2.37 -1.33
C GLU A 60 -12.62 0.84 -1.46
N LEU A 61 -12.75 0.10 -0.34
CA LEU A 61 -12.62 -1.37 -0.35
C LEU A 61 -13.75 -2.08 -1.11
N VAL A 62 -14.91 -1.45 -1.22
CA VAL A 62 -16.09 -1.96 -1.95
C VAL A 62 -16.22 -1.38 -3.37
N ASP A 63 -15.30 -0.53 -3.82
CA ASP A 63 -15.37 0.08 -5.14
C ASP A 63 -15.37 -1.01 -6.25
N PRO A 64 -16.40 -1.05 -7.12
CA PRO A 64 -16.47 -1.97 -8.26
C PRO A 64 -15.29 -1.86 -9.23
N LYS A 65 -14.57 -0.72 -9.29
CA LYS A 65 -13.36 -0.56 -10.11
C LYS A 65 -12.29 -1.58 -9.74
N LEU A 66 -12.25 -2.04 -8.49
CA LEU A 66 -11.29 -3.04 -8.03
C LEU A 66 -11.36 -4.36 -8.82
N ASP A 67 -12.54 -4.72 -9.34
CA ASP A 67 -12.73 -5.96 -10.08
C ASP A 67 -12.02 -5.95 -11.44
N ARG A 68 -11.82 -4.76 -12.03
CA ARG A 68 -11.07 -4.60 -13.30
C ARG A 68 -9.56 -4.63 -13.08
N LEU A 69 -9.12 -4.15 -11.91
CA LEU A 69 -7.71 -4.08 -11.52
C LEU A 69 -7.20 -5.41 -10.96
N GLY A 70 -8.09 -6.23 -10.39
CA GLY A 70 -7.81 -7.59 -9.96
C GLY A 70 -7.68 -8.55 -11.14
N GLY A 71 -6.81 -9.55 -11.02
CA GLY A 71 -6.62 -10.51 -12.10
C GLY A 71 -5.73 -11.68 -11.74
N ARG A 72 -5.48 -12.54 -12.73
CA ARG A 72 -4.75 -13.80 -12.55
C ARG A 72 -3.23 -13.64 -12.45
N LYS A 73 -2.69 -12.44 -12.70
CA LYS A 73 -1.24 -12.22 -12.67
C LYS A 73 -0.78 -12.03 -11.24
N VAL A 74 0.00 -12.99 -10.76
CA VAL A 74 0.58 -12.95 -9.42
C VAL A 74 1.94 -12.26 -9.46
N ARG A 75 2.11 -11.25 -8.61
CA ARG A 75 3.40 -10.57 -8.39
C ARG A 75 3.73 -10.55 -6.91
N HIS A 76 5.03 -10.57 -6.61
CA HIS A 76 5.53 -10.58 -5.26
C HIS A 76 6.30 -9.29 -5.00
N VAL A 77 5.95 -8.58 -3.94
CA VAL A 77 6.67 -7.38 -3.49
C VAL A 77 7.18 -7.58 -2.08
N GLY A 78 8.37 -7.04 -1.78
CA GLY A 78 8.98 -7.19 -0.46
C GLY A 78 8.10 -6.60 0.65
N THR A 79 8.07 -7.26 1.81
CA THR A 79 7.29 -6.80 2.97
C THR A 79 8.18 -6.29 4.09
N SER A 80 7.61 -5.43 4.93
CA SER A 80 8.17 -5.06 6.22
C SER A 80 7.19 -5.48 7.31
N ASN A 81 7.67 -5.74 8.53
CA ASN A 81 6.80 -6.05 9.66
C ASN A 81 5.78 -4.93 9.94
N THR A 82 6.16 -3.67 9.68
CA THR A 82 5.24 -2.54 9.80
C THR A 82 4.14 -2.60 8.75
N LEU A 83 4.46 -2.99 7.51
CA LEU A 83 3.42 -3.14 6.48
C LEU A 83 2.40 -4.20 6.87
N SER A 84 2.85 -5.34 7.44
CA SER A 84 1.95 -6.36 7.94
C SER A 84 1.01 -5.84 9.01
N ARG A 85 1.55 -5.09 9.97
CA ARG A 85 0.75 -4.50 11.03
C ARG A 85 -0.31 -3.53 10.49
N LEU A 86 0.07 -2.65 9.55
CA LEU A 86 -0.87 -1.71 8.95
C LEU A 86 -2.00 -2.44 8.20
N VAL A 87 -1.68 -3.49 7.46
CA VAL A 87 -2.70 -4.32 6.78
C VAL A 87 -3.65 -4.95 7.79
N ASP A 88 -3.12 -5.52 8.88
CA ASP A 88 -3.93 -6.13 9.94
C ASP A 88 -4.85 -5.09 10.60
N GLU A 89 -4.34 -3.89 10.91
CA GLU A 89 -5.11 -2.77 11.49
C GLU A 89 -6.24 -2.31 10.56
N ILE A 90 -5.98 -2.19 9.25
CA ILE A 90 -7.00 -1.85 8.25
C ILE A 90 -8.08 -2.95 8.17
N VAL A 91 -7.67 -4.21 8.14
CA VAL A 91 -8.58 -5.37 8.07
C VAL A 91 -9.46 -5.42 9.33
N GLU A 92 -8.89 -5.19 10.51
CA GLU A 92 -9.66 -5.10 11.75
C GLU A 92 -10.65 -3.92 11.75
N ALA A 93 -10.23 -2.75 11.26
CA ALA A 93 -11.11 -1.59 11.15
C ALA A 93 -12.28 -1.86 10.21
N ALA A 94 -12.01 -2.44 9.05
CA ALA A 94 -13.03 -2.84 8.07
C ALA A 94 -13.99 -3.90 8.62
N GLY A 95 -13.47 -4.89 9.38
CA GLY A 95 -14.26 -5.97 9.96
C GLY A 95 -15.21 -5.56 11.10
N ARG A 96 -15.04 -4.34 11.66
CA ARG A 96 -15.99 -3.78 12.64
C ARG A 96 -17.22 -3.18 11.99
N SER A 97 -17.22 -2.99 10.67
CA SER A 97 -18.36 -2.46 9.92
C SER A 97 -19.21 -3.59 9.37
N GLU A 98 -20.50 -3.59 9.72
CA GLU A 98 -21.47 -4.54 9.16
C GLU A 98 -21.65 -4.39 7.64
N ALA A 99 -21.21 -3.25 7.07
CA ALA A 99 -21.28 -2.97 5.63
C ALA A 99 -20.29 -3.79 4.80
N ILE A 100 -19.24 -4.35 5.40
CA ILE A 100 -18.24 -5.17 4.70
C ILE A 100 -18.32 -6.62 5.20
N HIS A 101 -19.31 -7.34 4.72
CA HIS A 101 -19.38 -8.80 4.87
C HIS A 101 -19.61 -9.47 3.51
N PRO A 102 -18.74 -10.43 3.10
CA PRO A 102 -17.54 -10.92 3.80
C PRO A 102 -16.38 -9.91 3.79
N LEU A 103 -15.40 -10.10 4.69
CA LEU A 103 -14.17 -9.28 4.70
C LEU A 103 -13.50 -9.30 3.33
N PRO A 104 -12.94 -8.16 2.86
CA PRO A 104 -12.33 -8.08 1.54
C PRO A 104 -11.08 -8.96 1.52
N GLN A 105 -10.87 -9.64 0.40
CA GLN A 105 -9.62 -10.36 0.19
C GLN A 105 -8.46 -9.35 0.20
N VAL A 106 -7.33 -9.70 0.84
CA VAL A 106 -6.16 -8.81 1.03
C VAL A 106 -5.65 -8.16 -0.26
N TRP A 107 -5.82 -8.80 -1.43
CA TRP A 107 -5.45 -8.20 -2.70
C TRP A 107 -6.30 -6.96 -3.07
N ARG A 108 -7.56 -6.90 -2.64
CA ARG A 108 -8.45 -5.74 -2.83
C ARG A 108 -7.94 -4.54 -2.05
N LEU A 109 -7.47 -4.76 -0.82
CA LEU A 109 -6.85 -3.72 0.00
C LEU A 109 -5.66 -3.09 -0.71
N TYR A 110 -4.79 -3.90 -1.32
CA TYR A 110 -3.64 -3.35 -2.04
C TYR A 110 -4.03 -2.55 -3.27
N LEU A 111 -5.06 -2.96 -4.01
CA LEU A 111 -5.55 -2.21 -5.16
C LEU A 111 -6.25 -0.91 -4.73
N SER A 112 -7.05 -0.96 -3.67
CA SER A 112 -7.67 0.20 -3.03
C SER A 112 -6.60 1.22 -2.63
N ALA A 113 -5.56 0.76 -1.94
CA ALA A 113 -4.43 1.58 -1.53
C ALA A 113 -3.71 2.23 -2.73
N LEU A 114 -3.58 1.53 -3.85
CA LEU A 114 -2.97 2.07 -5.07
C LEU A 114 -3.86 3.12 -5.76
N ILE A 115 -5.17 2.91 -5.80
CA ILE A 115 -6.14 3.92 -6.28
C ILE A 115 -6.03 5.16 -5.39
N HIS A 116 -6.11 4.97 -4.08
CA HIS A 116 -6.00 6.06 -3.11
C HIS A 116 -4.71 6.86 -3.31
N MET A 117 -3.57 6.16 -3.44
CA MET A 117 -2.29 6.81 -3.72
C MET A 117 -2.28 7.55 -5.06
N GLN A 118 -2.94 7.01 -6.10
CA GLN A 118 -3.03 7.66 -7.42
C GLN A 118 -3.77 9.00 -7.31
N GLU A 119 -4.83 9.06 -6.50
CA GLU A 119 -5.68 10.25 -6.31
C GLU A 119 -5.15 11.22 -5.25
N ALA A 120 -4.32 10.74 -4.32
CA ALA A 120 -3.70 11.56 -3.28
C ALA A 120 -2.82 12.68 -3.87
N GLU A 121 -2.76 13.83 -3.21
CA GLU A 121 -1.85 14.93 -3.58
C GLU A 121 -0.38 14.55 -3.39
N ASP A 122 0.51 15.07 -4.26
CA ASP A 122 1.96 14.82 -4.19
C ASP A 122 2.54 15.13 -2.80
N ILE A 123 2.03 16.17 -2.13
CA ILE A 123 2.48 16.56 -0.79
C ILE A 123 2.21 15.47 0.26
N LYS A 124 1.07 14.78 0.18
CA LYS A 124 0.71 13.68 1.08
C LYS A 124 1.58 12.46 0.81
N VAL A 125 1.79 12.15 -0.47
CA VAL A 125 2.64 11.02 -0.90
C VAL A 125 4.08 11.21 -0.41
N ILE A 126 4.68 12.39 -0.63
CA ILE A 126 6.06 12.64 -0.20
C ILE A 126 6.19 12.75 1.32
N GLN A 127 5.16 13.25 2.02
CA GLN A 127 5.14 13.28 3.48
C GLN A 127 5.14 11.86 4.06
N SER A 128 4.25 10.98 3.60
CA SER A 128 4.25 9.56 4.00
C SER A 128 5.61 8.90 3.74
N PHE A 129 6.25 9.20 2.59
CA PHE A 129 7.59 8.69 2.28
C PHE A 129 8.67 9.16 3.26
N ARG A 130 8.66 10.44 3.63
CA ARG A 130 9.61 11.01 4.59
C ARG A 130 9.40 10.47 6.01
N GLU A 131 8.18 10.12 6.37
CA GLU A 131 7.82 9.57 7.67
C GLU A 131 8.03 8.05 7.76
N MET A 132 8.07 7.34 6.63
CA MET A 132 8.28 5.88 6.57
C MET A 132 9.44 5.37 7.45
N PRO A 133 10.63 6.00 7.51
CA PRO A 133 11.72 5.54 8.38
C PRO A 133 11.32 5.50 9.86
N LEU A 134 10.56 6.50 10.32
CA LEU A 134 10.06 6.58 11.69
C LEU A 134 9.06 5.44 11.98
N LYS A 135 8.17 5.16 11.03
CA LYS A 135 7.14 4.10 11.14
C LYS A 135 7.73 2.68 11.04
N THR A 136 8.81 2.52 10.27
CA THR A 136 9.47 1.22 10.03
C THR A 136 10.60 0.91 11.01
N GLY A 137 10.89 1.82 11.94
CA GLY A 137 12.02 1.69 12.87
C GLY A 137 13.38 1.69 12.16
N ARG A 138 13.44 2.09 10.89
CA ARG A 138 14.69 2.27 10.16
C ARG A 138 15.19 3.67 10.46
N SER A 139 16.32 3.79 11.16
CA SER A 139 16.98 5.09 11.33
C SER A 139 17.16 5.73 9.95
N ALA A 140 16.68 6.97 9.80
CA ALA A 140 16.85 7.74 8.58
C ALA A 140 18.36 7.77 8.28
N ARG A 141 18.80 7.03 7.26
CA ARG A 141 20.18 7.14 6.80
C ARG A 141 20.35 8.59 6.33
N ARG A 142 20.99 9.40 7.15
CA ARG A 142 21.52 10.71 6.77
C ARG A 142 22.36 10.48 5.51
N SER A 143 21.91 10.97 4.37
CA SER A 143 22.80 11.15 3.23
C SER A 143 23.93 12.10 3.68
N PRO A 144 25.20 11.75 3.48
CA PRO A 144 26.29 12.68 3.73
C PRO A 144 26.12 13.84 2.75
N ARG A 145 26.05 15.06 3.29
CA ARG A 145 26.42 16.26 2.54
C ARG A 145 27.92 16.40 2.57
#